data_AF-A0A512IYF6-F1
#
_entry.id   AF-A0A512IYF6-F1
#
_cell.length_a   1.000
_cell.length_b   1.000
_cell.length_c   1.000
_cell.angle_alpha   90.00
_cell.angle_beta   90.00
_cell.angle_gamma   90.00
#
_symmetry.space_group_name_H-M   'P 1'
#
loop_
_entity.id
_entity.type
_entity.pdbx_description
1 polymer ?
#
loop_
_entity_poly.entity_id
_entity_poly.type
_entity_poly.pdbx_seq_one_letter_code
_entity_poly.pdbx_strand_id
1 'polypeptide(L)'
;MAAGQVITLRLTIQDPVPGVAYSLQDRKSVPVGPVIAGAGPISFDVPVRVAPGPRFLGDFVRSEGASRRFLYLAIGEQAGQRPSAWSRRAKIDIHLLPAGLLEKALAGKVLEARLPGKAGDGSPACATLHPIAGWQVAD
;
A
#
# COMPACT_ATOMS: atom_id res chain seq x y z
N MET A 1 -20.37 0.04 -20.32
CA MET A 1 -19.00 0.18 -19.80
C MET A 1 -18.63 -1.10 -19.11
N ALA A 2 -17.63 -1.86 -19.58
CA ALA A 2 -17.22 -3.08 -18.89
C ALA A 2 -16.83 -2.74 -17.45
N ALA A 3 -17.45 -3.42 -16.48
CA ALA A 3 -17.10 -3.26 -15.07
C ALA A 3 -15.64 -3.76 -14.89
N GLY A 4 -14.77 -2.91 -14.36
CA GLY A 4 -13.39 -3.32 -14.08
C GLY A 4 -13.34 -4.46 -13.07
N GLN A 5 -12.35 -5.35 -13.19
CA GLN A 5 -12.16 -6.49 -12.30
C GLN A 5 -11.40 -6.08 -11.04
N VAL A 6 -11.74 -6.66 -9.89
CA VAL A 6 -11.00 -6.44 -8.63
C VAL A 6 -9.84 -7.43 -8.53
N ILE A 7 -8.66 -6.91 -8.23
CA ILE A 7 -7.46 -7.66 -7.84
C ILE A 7 -7.08 -7.30 -6.40
N THR A 8 -6.27 -8.14 -5.77
CA THR A 8 -5.71 -7.87 -4.44
C THR A 8 -4.23 -7.55 -4.53
N LEU A 9 -3.83 -6.42 -3.97
CA LEU A 9 -2.44 -6.03 -3.77
C LEU A 9 -2.09 -6.13 -2.29
N ARG A 10 -1.11 -6.95 -1.93
CA ARG A 10 -0.57 -7.08 -0.58
C ARG A 10 0.59 -6.13 -0.38
N LEU A 11 0.51 -5.28 0.64
CA LEU A 11 1.60 -4.44 1.09
C LEU A 11 2.18 -5.04 2.37
N THR A 12 3.39 -5.59 2.31
CA THR A 12 4.07 -6.20 3.47
C THR A 12 5.21 -5.31 3.91
N ILE A 13 5.10 -4.74 5.11
CA ILE A 13 6.13 -3.90 5.73
C ILE A 13 7.08 -4.84 6.48
N GLN A 14 8.33 -4.94 6.05
CA GLN A 14 9.26 -5.97 6.55
C GLN A 14 9.78 -5.70 7.96
N ASP A 15 10.22 -4.47 8.23
CA ASP A 15 10.78 -4.05 9.52
C ASP A 15 10.08 -2.78 10.02
N PRO A 16 8.80 -2.87 10.43
CA PRO A 16 8.06 -1.71 10.93
C PRO A 16 8.64 -1.20 12.25
N VAL A 17 8.30 0.03 12.65
CA VAL A 17 8.68 0.56 13.96
C VAL A 17 7.74 -0.04 15.02
N PRO A 18 8.24 -0.83 15.99
CA PRO A 18 7.39 -1.43 17.02
C PRO A 18 6.62 -0.38 17.82
N GLY A 19 5.37 -0.67 18.16
CA GLY A 19 4.47 0.23 18.89
C GLY A 19 3.87 1.35 18.04
N VAL A 20 4.18 1.45 16.75
CA VAL A 20 3.61 2.44 15.83
C VAL A 20 2.44 1.84 15.05
N ALA A 21 1.35 2.59 14.93
CA ALA A 21 0.22 2.19 14.10
C ALA A 21 0.50 2.37 12.61
N TYR A 22 0.08 1.41 11.81
CA TYR A 22 0.05 1.48 10.35
C TYR A 22 -1.36 1.15 9.85
N SER A 23 -1.84 1.82 8.81
CA SER A 23 -3.17 1.55 8.25
C SER A 23 -3.24 1.88 6.76
N LEU A 24 -4.29 1.39 6.09
CA LEU A 24 -4.73 1.97 4.82
C LEU A 24 -5.42 3.31 5.07
N GLN A 25 -5.66 4.07 4.01
CA GLN A 25 -6.50 5.27 4.04
C GLN A 25 -7.55 5.27 2.93
N ASP A 26 -8.82 5.36 3.30
CA ASP A 26 -9.92 5.54 2.36
C ASP A 26 -9.83 6.90 1.65
N ARG A 27 -10.71 7.20 0.68
CA ARG A 27 -10.68 8.48 -0.06
C ARG A 27 -10.81 9.73 0.80
N LYS A 28 -11.42 9.63 1.98
CA LYS A 28 -11.59 10.72 2.94
C LYS A 28 -10.39 10.85 3.90
N SER A 29 -9.34 10.06 3.67
CA SER A 29 -8.15 9.97 4.52
C SER A 29 -8.45 9.43 5.93
N VAL A 30 -9.53 8.67 6.07
CA VAL A 30 -9.85 7.96 7.30
C VAL A 30 -8.97 6.70 7.37
N PRO A 31 -8.29 6.44 8.51
CA PRO A 31 -7.57 5.19 8.74
C PRO A 31 -8.49 3.98 8.60
N VAL A 32 -8.07 2.98 7.83
CA VAL A 32 -8.81 1.72 7.69
C VAL A 32 -7.90 0.56 8.06
N GLY A 33 -8.39 -0.30 8.96
CA GLY A 33 -7.67 -1.47 9.45
C GLY A 33 -6.33 -1.15 10.12
N PRO A 34 -6.26 -0.25 11.13
CA PRO A 34 -5.01 0.06 11.79
C PRO A 34 -4.45 -1.17 12.53
N VAL A 35 -3.14 -1.37 12.40
CA VAL A 35 -2.37 -2.42 13.07
C VAL A 35 -1.23 -1.75 13.84
N ILE A 36 -1.13 -2.02 15.14
CA ILE A 36 0.05 -1.65 15.94
C ILE A 36 1.16 -2.66 15.63
N ALA A 37 2.29 -2.20 15.11
CA ALA A 37 3.39 -3.06 14.75
C ALA A 37 4.08 -3.68 15.99
N GLY A 38 4.43 -4.96 15.88
CA GLY A 38 5.36 -5.63 16.78
C GLY A 38 6.79 -5.62 16.22
N ALA A 39 7.59 -6.63 16.56
CA ALA A 39 8.94 -6.81 16.01
C ALA A 39 8.98 -7.51 14.64
N GLY A 40 7.84 -8.05 14.19
CA GLY A 40 7.73 -8.79 12.93
C GLY A 40 7.04 -7.98 11.82
N PRO A 41 7.03 -8.52 10.59
CA PRO A 41 6.39 -7.87 9.46
C PRO A 41 4.87 -7.78 9.65
N ILE A 42 4.26 -6.76 9.03
CA ILE A 42 2.81 -6.58 8.98
C ILE A 42 2.37 -6.43 7.53
N SER A 43 1.18 -6.94 7.20
CA SER A 43 0.65 -6.95 5.83
C SER A 43 -0.74 -6.34 5.75
N PHE A 44 -1.01 -5.65 4.65
CA PHE A 44 -2.32 -5.10 4.31
C PHE A 44 -2.73 -5.56 2.92
N ASP A 45 -3.88 -6.23 2.81
CA ASP A 45 -4.46 -6.62 1.53
C ASP A 45 -5.41 -5.53 1.04
N VAL A 46 -5.09 -4.97 -0.13
CA VAL A 46 -5.77 -3.81 -0.70
C VAL A 46 -6.56 -4.25 -1.94
N PRO A 47 -7.90 -4.19 -1.91
CA PRO A 47 -8.70 -4.41 -3.10
C PRO A 47 -8.54 -3.23 -4.06
N VAL A 48 -8.15 -3.53 -5.30
CA VAL A 48 -7.97 -2.54 -6.37
C VAL A 48 -8.73 -2.99 -7.60
N ARG A 49 -9.56 -2.09 -8.15
CA ARG A 49 -10.27 -2.32 -9.40
C ARG A 49 -9.43 -1.90 -10.59
N VAL A 50 -9.26 -2.80 -11.56
CA VAL A 50 -8.55 -2.57 -12.82
C VAL A 50 -9.56 -2.40 -13.95
N ALA A 51 -9.54 -1.24 -14.60
CA ALA A 51 -10.36 -0.94 -15.78
C ALA A 51 -9.52 -0.94 -17.07
N PRO A 52 -10.15 -1.07 -18.27
CA PRO A 52 -9.44 -1.06 -19.55
C PRO A 52 -8.51 0.14 -19.70
N GLY A 53 -7.33 -0.09 -20.29
CA GLY A 53 -6.26 0.90 -20.43
C GLY A 53 -5.43 1.09 -19.16
N PRO A 54 -4.93 -0.02 -18.56
CA PRO A 54 -4.65 -0.23 -17.13
C PRO A 54 -4.93 0.96 -16.20
N ARG A 55 -6.22 1.17 -15.90
CA ARG A 55 -6.65 2.19 -14.95
C ARG A 55 -6.95 1.58 -13.60
N PHE A 56 -6.14 1.89 -12.61
CA PHE A 56 -6.38 1.51 -11.21
C PHE A 56 -7.38 2.46 -10.55
N LEU A 57 -8.39 1.88 -9.91
CA LEU A 57 -9.49 2.54 -9.24
C LEU A 57 -9.76 1.82 -7.90
N GLY A 58 -10.43 2.49 -6.97
CA GLY A 58 -10.80 1.89 -5.69
C GLY A 58 -10.86 2.94 -4.60
N ASP A 59 -11.21 2.52 -3.38
CA ASP A 59 -11.35 3.44 -2.25
C ASP A 59 -10.00 3.82 -1.64
N PHE A 60 -8.99 2.98 -1.82
CA PHE A 60 -7.62 3.20 -1.37
C PHE A 60 -6.71 3.80 -2.44
N VAL A 61 -7.15 3.83 -3.70
CA VAL A 61 -6.36 4.34 -4.83
C VAL A 61 -6.43 5.86 -4.87
N ARG A 62 -5.25 6.47 -5.01
CA ARG A 62 -5.06 7.90 -5.25
C ARG A 62 -4.55 8.16 -6.66
N SER A 63 -4.79 9.37 -7.13
CA SER A 63 -4.30 9.87 -8.41
C SER A 63 -3.56 11.18 -8.22
N GLU A 64 -2.49 11.37 -8.98
CA GLU A 64 -1.75 12.63 -9.06
C GLU A 64 -1.42 12.87 -10.55
N GLY A 65 -1.94 13.95 -11.12
CA GLY A 65 -1.90 14.16 -12.57
C GLY A 65 -2.65 13.07 -13.36
N ALA A 66 -2.32 12.96 -14.64
CA ALA A 66 -3.04 12.09 -15.58
C ALA A 66 -2.83 10.59 -15.28
N SER A 67 -1.59 10.17 -15.04
CA SER A 67 -1.18 8.76 -15.04
C SER A 67 -0.83 8.17 -13.67
N ARG A 68 -0.27 8.96 -12.74
CA ARG A 68 0.23 8.42 -11.47
C ARG A 68 -0.93 7.85 -10.65
N ARG A 69 -0.81 6.59 -10.25
CA ARG A 69 -1.72 5.92 -9.31
C ARG A 69 -0.90 5.29 -8.19
N PHE A 70 -1.34 5.51 -6.96
CA PHE A 70 -0.66 5.02 -5.77
C PHE A 70 -1.63 4.72 -4.63
N LEU A 71 -1.14 3.98 -3.64
CA LEU A 71 -1.82 3.70 -2.38
C LEU A 71 -1.15 4.50 -1.26
N TYR A 72 -1.91 4.89 -0.25
CA TYR A 72 -1.34 5.39 0.99
C TYR A 72 -1.22 4.27 2.03
N LEU A 73 -0.06 4.22 2.68
CA LEU A 73 0.12 3.58 3.98
C LEU A 73 0.28 4.70 5.01
N ALA A 74 -0.71 4.84 5.88
CA ALA A 74 -0.70 5.79 6.98
C ALA A 74 0.09 5.26 8.16
N ILE A 75 0.68 6.18 8.94
CA ILE A 75 1.58 5.86 10.04
C ILE A 75 1.34 6.80 11.23
N GLY A 76 1.25 6.25 12.44
CA GLY A 76 1.08 6.97 13.69
C GLY A 76 -0.28 7.68 13.75
N GLU A 77 -0.29 9.01 13.98
CA GLU A 77 -1.54 9.77 14.03
C GLU A 77 -2.36 9.69 12.74
N GLN A 78 -1.70 9.62 11.58
CA GLN A 78 -2.36 9.45 10.29
C GLN A 78 -3.05 8.08 10.16
N ALA A 79 -2.65 7.12 11.00
CA ALA A 79 -3.25 5.79 11.15
C ALA A 79 -4.20 5.70 12.35
N GLY A 80 -4.52 6.83 13.01
CA GLY A 80 -5.46 6.90 14.12
C GLY A 80 -4.84 6.71 15.52
N GLN A 81 -3.52 6.56 15.64
CA GLN A 81 -2.85 6.47 16.94
C GLN A 81 -2.64 7.85 17.56
N ARG A 82 -3.37 8.19 18.62
CA ARG A 82 -3.20 9.44 19.37
C ARG A 82 -2.99 9.16 20.88
N PRO A 83 -1.97 9.76 21.52
CA PRO A 83 -0.87 10.48 20.90
C PRO A 83 0.09 9.53 20.15
N SER A 84 0.79 10.04 19.15
CA SER A 84 1.92 9.34 18.51
C SER A 84 3.02 10.35 18.19
N ALA A 85 4.28 9.92 18.31
CA ALA A 85 5.42 10.72 17.88
C ALA A 85 5.50 10.87 16.34
N TRP A 86 4.69 10.10 15.60
CA TRP A 86 4.69 10.07 14.16
C TRP A 86 3.34 10.52 13.59
N SER A 87 3.37 11.36 12.57
CA SER A 87 2.21 11.69 11.74
C SER A 87 2.65 11.69 10.28
N ARG A 88 2.72 10.50 9.67
CA ARG A 88 3.36 10.28 8.36
C ARG A 88 2.48 9.47 7.41
N ARG A 89 2.78 9.55 6.11
CA ARG A 89 2.20 8.74 5.04
C ARG A 89 3.29 8.29 4.08
N ALA A 90 3.21 7.05 3.62
CA ALA A 90 3.97 6.52 2.49
C ALA A 90 3.06 6.37 1.27
N LYS A 91 3.57 6.73 0.09
CA LYS A 91 2.97 6.45 -1.23
C LYS A 91 3.59 5.19 -1.80
N ILE A 92 2.75 4.27 -2.27
CA ILE A 92 3.18 3.06 -2.99
C ILE A 92 2.64 3.16 -4.40
N ASP A 93 3.51 3.40 -5.37
CA ASP A 93 3.12 3.57 -6.77
C ASP A 93 2.71 2.23 -7.41
N ILE A 94 1.42 2.11 -7.74
CA ILE A 94 0.83 0.89 -8.35
C ILE A 94 0.72 1.00 -9.87
N HIS A 95 0.79 2.21 -10.43
CA HIS A 95 0.83 2.41 -11.88
C HIS A 95 2.10 1.86 -12.55
N LEU A 96 3.12 1.51 -11.75
CA LEU A 96 4.37 0.89 -12.19
C LEU A 96 4.33 -0.65 -12.13
N LEU A 97 3.16 -1.24 -11.83
CA LEU A 97 2.99 -2.69 -11.82
C LEU A 97 3.34 -3.30 -13.20
N PRO A 98 4.25 -4.28 -13.27
CA PRO A 98 4.58 -4.96 -14.53
C PRO A 98 3.35 -5.63 -15.15
N ALA A 99 3.15 -5.46 -16.47
CA ALA A 99 1.99 -6.00 -17.19
C ALA A 99 1.82 -7.52 -17.00
N GLY A 100 2.92 -8.29 -17.07
CA GLY A 100 2.89 -9.73 -16.87
C GLY A 100 2.49 -10.16 -15.44
N LEU A 101 2.69 -9.32 -14.42
CA LEU A 101 2.16 -9.58 -13.08
C LEU A 101 0.68 -9.19 -12.96
N LEU A 102 0.28 -8.10 -13.62
CA LEU A 102 -1.12 -7.68 -13.66
C LEU A 102 -2.02 -8.75 -14.28
N GLU A 103 -1.58 -9.44 -15.33
CA GLU A 103 -2.29 -10.58 -15.92
C GLU A 103 -2.49 -11.72 -14.91
N LYS A 104 -1.45 -12.05 -14.13
CA LYS A 104 -1.56 -13.05 -13.06
C LYS A 104 -2.55 -12.62 -11.98
N ALA A 105 -2.58 -11.33 -11.65
CA ALA A 105 -3.53 -10.78 -10.69
C ALA A 105 -4.98 -10.87 -11.17
N LEU A 106 -5.21 -10.57 -12.46
CA LEU A 106 -6.49 -10.75 -13.13
C LEU A 106 -6.90 -12.23 -13.23
N ALA A 107 -5.94 -13.15 -13.23
CA ALA A 107 -6.19 -14.59 -13.08
C ALA A 107 -6.41 -15.03 -11.60
N GLY A 108 -6.55 -14.09 -10.67
CA GLY A 108 -6.87 -14.36 -9.26
C GLY A 108 -5.67 -14.52 -8.32
N LYS A 109 -4.43 -14.26 -8.79
CA LYS A 109 -3.26 -14.25 -7.91
C LYS A 109 -3.19 -12.96 -7.10
N VAL A 110 -2.65 -13.03 -5.90
CA VAL A 110 -2.32 -11.84 -5.10
C VAL A 110 -0.94 -11.36 -5.51
N LEU A 111 -0.79 -10.05 -5.75
CA LEU A 111 0.52 -9.45 -5.95
C LEU A 111 1.00 -8.81 -4.66
N GLU A 112 2.27 -9.02 -4.31
CA GLU A 112 2.89 -8.49 -3.11
C GLU A 112 3.95 -7.44 -3.44
N ALA A 113 3.96 -6.37 -2.67
CA ALA A 113 5.08 -5.46 -2.51
C ALA A 113 5.64 -5.60 -1.08
N ARG A 114 6.91 -6.03 -0.96
CA ARG A 114 7.65 -5.99 0.29
C ARG A 114 8.34 -4.64 0.44
N LEU A 115 7.97 -3.88 1.46
CA LEU A 115 8.35 -2.48 1.66
C LEU A 115 9.28 -2.35 2.87
N PRO A 116 10.22 -1.39 2.85
CA PRO A 116 10.97 -1.04 4.06
C PRO A 116 10.01 -0.44 5.10
N GLY A 117 10.20 -0.80 6.37
CA GLY A 117 9.40 -0.23 7.47
C GLY A 117 10.08 0.91 8.23
N LYS A 118 11.41 0.97 8.18
CA LYS A 118 12.25 2.02 8.78
C LYS A 118 13.10 2.74 7.73
N ALA A 119 13.34 4.03 7.96
CA ALA A 119 14.37 4.81 7.30
C ALA A 119 15.73 4.60 7.98
N GLY A 120 16.81 5.15 7.42
CA GLY A 120 18.17 4.99 7.95
C GLY A 120 18.37 5.54 9.37
N ASP A 121 17.52 6.46 9.80
CA ASP A 121 17.50 7.03 11.17
C ASP A 121 16.62 6.23 12.15
N GLY A 122 16.05 5.09 11.71
CA GLY A 122 15.14 4.27 12.51
C GLY A 122 13.71 4.80 12.60
N SER A 123 13.41 5.97 12.03
CA SER A 123 12.04 6.47 11.94
C SER A 123 11.22 5.67 10.92
N PRO A 124 9.87 5.70 10.96
CA PRO A 124 9.07 4.98 9.98
C PRO A 124 9.38 5.45 8.56
N ALA A 125 9.64 4.50 7.65
CA ALA A 125 9.85 4.78 6.24
C ALA A 125 8.60 5.46 5.64
N CYS A 126 8.78 6.59 4.95
CA CYS A 126 7.68 7.39 4.40
C CYS A 126 8.04 8.03 3.05
N ALA A 127 7.25 9.01 2.59
CA ALA A 127 7.35 9.64 1.27
C ALA A 127 6.88 8.72 0.12
N THR A 128 7.75 8.32 -0.81
CA THR A 128 7.43 7.33 -1.85
C THR A 128 8.28 6.09 -1.59
N LEU A 129 7.64 4.97 -1.30
CA LEU A 129 8.31 3.70 -1.06
C LEU A 129 8.29 2.83 -2.31
N HIS A 130 9.43 2.21 -2.57
CA HIS A 130 9.59 1.22 -3.63
C HIS A 130 9.70 -0.17 -3.01
N PRO A 131 9.13 -1.22 -3.63
CA PRO A 131 9.33 -2.58 -3.17
C PRO A 131 10.81 -2.97 -3.19
N ILE A 132 11.29 -3.64 -2.15
CA ILE A 132 12.71 -4.00 -1.95
C ILE A 132 13.24 -4.86 -3.11
N ALA A 133 12.42 -5.78 -3.61
CA ALA A 133 12.75 -6.70 -4.71
C ALA A 133 11.81 -6.54 -5.93
N GLY A 134 11.13 -5.39 -6.03
CA GLY A 134 10.02 -5.23 -6.97
C GLY A 134 8.73 -5.92 -6.50
N TRP A 135 7.72 -5.88 -7.36
CA TRP A 135 6.46 -6.60 -7.14
C TRP A 135 6.63 -8.08 -7.50
N GLN A 136 5.92 -8.95 -6.78
CA GLN A 136 5.94 -10.40 -7.00
C GLN A 136 4.54 -11.00 -6.82
N VAL A 137 4.36 -12.26 -7.22
CA VAL A 137 3.17 -13.02 -6.79
C VAL A 137 3.39 -13.42 -5.33
N ALA A 138 2.38 -13.23 -4.49
CA ALA A 138 2.44 -13.68 -3.10
C ALA A 138 2.49 -15.22 -3.06
N ASP A 139 3.29 -15.76 -2.14
CA ASP A 139 3.38 -17.20 -1.86
C ASP A 139 2.05 -17.78 -1.35
#